data_AF-A0A7N6AKD6-F1
#
_entry.id   AF-A0A7N6AKD6-F1
#
_cell.length_a   1.000
_cell.length_b   1.000
_cell.length_c   1.000
_cell.angle_alpha   90.00
_cell.angle_beta   90.00
_cell.angle_gamma   90.00
#
_symmetry.space_group_name_H-M   'P 1'
#
loop_
_entity.id
_entity.type
_entity.pdbx_description
1 polymer ?
#
loop_
_entity_poly.entity_id
_entity_poly.type
_entity_poly.pdbx_seq_one_letter_code
_entity_poly.pdbx_strand_id
1 'polypeptide(L)'
;MLQGSSVDNSGPSFTPLVVLELASDAKEETIAWLMGRIKDQQQNGGAELLVEQLGPGVSTQEKYNPNIFLVGASWQRLLSGAEDLGLFKEFSDGSMRAFTCANKLNFKEFKGDGDSFLSMAECQYIIKHELDTLRAKDETHVPGYTQTKLYPGKSIVRRLQSKGILIQMFPLHEKEALKRLSFSWYKKVKLSLQPLDDIKHYYGEGQALYFGFLEYFTFALVPLALIGVPYYLFDLDDYDRYVIYAVFNLVWCTVILELWKRFSASLAYRWGTLSRKKAFEEPRPGFHGVLGFNPVTGREEPLYPNTKRQLRVYLVSLPFVLLCLYLSFCVMMIYFLMEGWALSVHDEEPTFWTGILLFIPSIIYAVVIEIMNLIYRYAFNFFNCFASLFYIAFVMQDMVLLRQSLATLLITSQILNQFMEAFLPYWLQRRRNKKMIHKVRKIRTLEGKELPLTEQVRLEAHMSTYLGTFDDYLELFLLFGYVSLFSCVYPLAAVLVVLNNITEVYSDAFKMCHVFKRPFSDPAADIGVWQLAFETMSVIAVVTNCALIGMSPQVKTYFLDSETQLILWTVAVEHVLLAFKFILTFVIPDVPKHIQIKLARLEFESLEALKKKVKQY
;
A
#
# COMPACT_ATOMS: atom_id res chain seq x y z
N MET A 1 44.05 44.62 11.57
CA MET A 1 44.50 43.40 12.28
C MET A 1 43.38 42.96 13.19
N LEU A 2 43.06 41.66 13.14
CA LEU A 2 42.11 40.91 13.99
C LEU A 2 40.63 41.21 13.70
N GLN A 3 39.74 40.26 13.41
CA GLN A 3 39.79 38.80 13.48
C GLN A 3 38.72 38.29 12.48
N GLY A 4 39.14 37.44 11.53
CA GLY A 4 38.21 36.69 10.70
C GLY A 4 37.56 35.58 11.53
N SER A 5 36.24 35.64 11.68
CA SER A 5 35.45 34.49 12.13
C SER A 5 35.31 33.52 10.97
N SER A 6 36.12 32.46 11.00
CA SER A 6 35.93 31.25 10.19
C SER A 6 34.59 30.62 10.56
N VAL A 7 33.55 30.95 9.80
CA VAL A 7 32.30 30.20 9.78
C VAL A 7 32.59 28.92 9.01
N ASP A 8 32.59 27.78 9.72
CA ASP A 8 32.60 26.45 9.11
C ASP A 8 31.38 26.29 8.20
N ASN A 9 31.61 26.50 6.90
CA ASN A 9 30.63 26.53 5.84
C ASN A 9 30.45 25.12 5.22
N SER A 10 30.17 24.11 6.06
CA SER A 10 30.16 22.68 5.65
C SER A 10 28.76 22.07 5.52
N GLY A 11 27.71 22.89 5.50
CA GLY A 11 26.34 22.48 5.19
C GLY A 11 25.95 22.77 3.73
N PRO A 12 24.97 22.05 3.16
CA PRO A 12 24.43 22.38 1.83
C PRO A 12 23.83 23.80 1.82
N SER A 13 23.84 24.47 0.66
CA SER A 13 23.32 25.85 0.55
C SER A 13 21.79 25.95 0.68
N PHE A 14 21.10 24.81 0.62
CA PHE A 14 19.66 24.67 0.75
C PHE A 14 19.30 23.41 1.56
N THR A 15 18.04 23.29 1.97
CA THR A 15 17.53 22.10 2.66
C THR A 15 17.37 20.91 1.70
N PRO A 16 18.16 19.84 1.84
CA PRO A 16 18.09 18.69 0.92
C PRO A 16 16.83 17.87 1.19
N LEU A 17 16.06 17.60 0.13
CA LEU A 17 14.77 16.91 0.24
C LEU A 17 14.80 15.53 -0.40
N VAL A 18 15.42 15.41 -1.58
CA VAL A 18 15.48 14.18 -2.39
C VAL A 18 16.93 13.88 -2.77
N VAL A 19 17.28 12.59 -2.83
CA VAL A 19 18.60 12.11 -3.24
C VAL A 19 18.50 11.41 -4.58
N LEU A 20 19.43 11.71 -5.47
CA LEU A 20 19.66 11.01 -6.73
C LEU A 20 20.98 10.26 -6.66
N GLU A 21 20.95 8.95 -6.85
CA GLU A 21 22.15 8.13 -6.96
C GLU A 21 22.32 7.63 -8.40
N LEU A 22 23.38 8.11 -9.06
CA LEU A 22 23.77 7.68 -10.40
C LEU A 22 24.79 6.54 -10.30
N ALA A 23 24.91 5.77 -11.37
CA ALA A 23 25.91 4.71 -11.47
C ALA A 23 27.35 5.26 -11.32
N SER A 24 28.25 4.49 -10.71
CA SER A 24 29.63 4.91 -10.50
C SER A 24 30.42 5.11 -11.80
N ASP A 25 29.98 4.48 -12.88
CA ASP A 25 30.53 4.58 -14.24
C ASP A 25 29.74 5.56 -15.14
N ALA A 26 28.83 6.35 -14.55
CA ALA A 26 28.11 7.38 -15.28
C ALA A 26 29.08 8.41 -15.87
N LYS A 27 28.95 8.69 -17.17
CA LYS A 27 29.79 9.66 -17.87
C LYS A 27 29.55 11.08 -17.37
N GLU A 28 30.61 11.86 -17.24
CA GLU A 28 30.55 13.26 -16.79
C GLU A 28 29.64 14.13 -17.67
N GLU A 29 29.63 13.91 -18.99
CA GLU A 29 28.72 14.58 -19.93
C GLU A 29 27.25 14.35 -19.58
N THR A 30 26.89 13.12 -19.23
CA THR A 30 25.51 12.75 -18.85
C THR A 30 25.12 13.40 -17.54
N ILE A 31 26.05 13.42 -16.57
CA ILE A 31 25.85 14.05 -15.27
C ILE A 31 25.63 15.54 -15.47
N ALA A 32 26.53 16.23 -16.18
CA ALA A 32 26.43 17.67 -16.43
C ALA A 32 25.13 18.04 -17.16
N TRP A 33 24.73 17.25 -18.17
CA TRP A 33 23.47 17.44 -18.89
C TRP A 33 22.26 17.27 -17.97
N LEU A 34 22.20 16.19 -17.18
CA LEU A 34 21.07 15.94 -16.28
C LEU A 34 20.97 17.04 -15.22
N MET A 35 22.10 17.43 -14.62
CA MET A 35 22.13 18.52 -13.63
C MET A 35 21.72 19.85 -14.25
N GLY A 36 22.12 20.12 -15.49
CA GLY A 36 21.66 21.28 -16.27
C GLY A 36 20.15 21.28 -16.43
N ARG A 37 19.56 20.19 -16.91
CA ARG A 37 18.11 20.05 -17.10
C ARG A 37 17.31 20.19 -15.80
N ILE A 38 17.85 19.75 -14.66
CA ILE A 38 17.18 19.91 -13.36
C ILE A 38 17.22 21.38 -12.90
N LYS A 39 18.32 22.09 -13.14
CA LYS A 39 18.51 23.50 -12.74
C LYS A 39 17.84 24.50 -13.68
N ASP A 40 17.70 24.17 -14.96
CA ASP A 40 17.11 25.04 -15.97
C ASP A 40 15.68 25.44 -15.62
N GLN A 41 15.28 26.64 -16.03
CA GLN A 41 13.93 27.16 -15.81
C GLN A 41 12.86 26.32 -16.53
N GLN A 42 11.64 26.29 -15.97
CA GLN A 42 10.51 25.59 -16.58
C GLN A 42 10.20 26.06 -18.01
N GLN A 43 10.39 27.35 -18.32
CA GLN A 43 10.19 27.90 -19.67
C GLN A 43 11.09 27.21 -20.71
N ASN A 44 12.32 26.88 -20.32
CA ASN A 44 13.27 26.15 -21.16
C ASN A 44 13.01 24.64 -21.16
N GLY A 45 12.08 24.15 -20.35
CA GLY A 45 11.77 22.72 -20.16
C GLY A 45 12.63 22.04 -19.11
N GLY A 46 13.24 22.80 -18.21
CA GLY A 46 13.86 22.27 -16.99
C GLY A 46 12.88 22.19 -15.82
N ALA A 47 13.39 21.89 -14.63
CA ALA A 47 12.57 21.75 -13.41
C ALA A 47 12.70 22.93 -12.42
N GLU A 48 13.68 23.82 -12.63
CA GLU A 48 14.01 24.95 -11.73
C GLU A 48 14.27 24.50 -10.29
N LEU A 49 15.00 23.40 -10.13
CA LEU A 49 15.34 22.82 -8.82
C LEU A 49 16.81 23.10 -8.47
N LEU A 50 17.08 23.11 -7.16
CA LEU A 50 18.43 23.27 -6.62
C LEU A 50 19.10 21.92 -6.54
N VAL A 51 20.35 21.83 -7.01
CA VAL A 51 21.11 20.57 -6.99
C VAL A 51 22.57 20.78 -6.60
N GLU A 52 23.02 19.98 -5.65
CA GLU A 52 24.40 19.93 -5.15
C GLU A 52 24.92 18.49 -5.13
N GLN A 53 26.20 18.32 -5.46
CA GLN A 53 26.87 17.04 -5.31
C GLN A 53 27.26 16.82 -3.84
N LEU A 54 27.08 15.60 -3.35
CA LEU A 54 27.44 15.26 -1.98
C LEU A 54 28.97 15.28 -1.79
N GLY A 55 29.46 16.08 -0.84
CA GLY A 55 30.90 16.19 -0.55
C GLY A 55 31.54 14.88 -0.03
N PRO A 56 32.88 14.76 -0.11
CA PRO A 56 33.60 13.61 0.42
C PRO A 56 33.47 13.58 1.95
N GLY A 57 32.71 12.61 2.48
CA GLY A 57 32.52 12.45 3.93
C GLY A 57 33.82 12.19 4.71
N VAL A 58 33.74 12.31 6.04
CA VAL A 58 34.87 12.29 6.99
C VAL A 58 35.69 10.98 7.00
N SER A 59 35.19 9.88 6.43
CA SER A 59 35.89 8.58 6.41
C SER A 59 36.42 8.22 5.01
N THR A 60 37.72 8.39 4.83
CA THR A 60 38.52 8.19 3.60
C THR A 60 38.87 6.72 3.26
N GLN A 61 38.22 5.72 3.87
CA GLN A 61 38.68 4.31 3.79
C GLN A 61 37.81 3.33 2.99
N GLU A 62 36.69 3.73 2.39
CA GLU A 62 35.89 2.84 1.53
C GLU A 62 35.70 3.46 0.13
N LYS A 63 35.75 2.63 -0.92
CA LYS A 63 35.44 3.00 -2.31
C LYS A 63 33.95 3.32 -2.43
N TYR A 64 33.55 4.51 -2.03
CA TYR A 64 32.16 4.97 -2.13
C TYR A 64 31.86 5.49 -3.53
N ASN A 65 30.60 5.33 -3.96
CA ASN A 65 30.09 5.94 -5.19
C ASN A 65 30.13 7.48 -5.07
N PRO A 66 30.88 8.21 -5.93
CA PRO A 66 30.96 9.67 -5.87
C PRO A 66 29.73 10.37 -6.47
N ASN A 67 28.87 9.63 -7.18
CA ASN A 67 27.79 10.21 -7.99
C ASN A 67 26.46 10.26 -7.23
N ILE A 68 26.47 10.90 -6.06
CA ILE A 68 25.29 11.15 -5.23
C ILE A 68 24.98 12.65 -5.25
N PHE A 69 23.76 13.00 -5.61
CA PHE A 69 23.29 14.39 -5.74
C PHE A 69 22.11 14.64 -4.81
N LEU A 70 22.13 15.80 -4.15
CA LEU A 70 21.07 16.30 -3.30
C LEU A 70 20.21 17.28 -4.11
N VAL A 71 18.89 17.10 -4.05
CA VAL A 71 17.91 17.94 -4.74
C VAL A 71 17.01 18.63 -3.72
N GLY A 72 16.79 19.91 -3.93
CA GLY A 72 15.89 20.76 -3.16
C GLY A 72 15.27 21.83 -4.06
N ALA A 73 14.58 22.78 -3.46
CA ALA A 73 13.92 23.86 -4.19
C ALA A 73 13.83 25.11 -3.33
N SER A 74 13.67 26.27 -3.97
CA SER A 74 13.29 27.49 -3.25
C SER A 74 11.84 27.37 -2.75
N TRP A 75 11.51 28.12 -1.70
CA TRP A 75 10.15 28.10 -1.15
C TRP A 75 9.09 28.54 -2.17
N GLN A 76 9.40 29.57 -2.97
CA GLN A 76 8.52 30.05 -4.05
C GLN A 76 8.26 28.98 -5.10
N ARG A 77 9.28 28.18 -5.44
CA ARG A 77 9.15 27.08 -6.39
C ARG A 77 8.29 25.95 -5.85
N LEU A 78 8.42 25.62 -4.56
CA LEU A 78 7.56 24.63 -3.89
C LEU A 78 6.09 25.07 -3.88
N LEU A 79 5.80 26.34 -3.60
CA LEU A 79 4.44 26.87 -3.68
C LEU A 79 3.88 26.79 -5.11
N SER A 80 4.69 27.14 -6.12
CA SER A 80 4.28 27.03 -7.53
C SER A 80 3.99 25.57 -7.92
N GLY A 81 4.86 24.63 -7.51
CA GLY A 81 4.63 23.20 -7.74
C GLY A 81 3.43 22.65 -6.96
N ALA A 82 3.10 23.20 -5.79
CA ALA A 82 1.88 22.87 -5.05
C ALA A 82 0.60 23.31 -5.79
N GLU A 83 0.65 24.44 -6.49
CA GLU A 83 -0.42 24.91 -7.37
C GLU A 83 -0.54 24.04 -8.63
N ASP A 84 0.58 23.68 -9.26
CA ASP A 84 0.62 22.79 -10.44
C ASP A 84 0.03 21.40 -10.14
N LEU A 85 0.31 20.87 -8.95
CA LEU A 85 -0.27 19.62 -8.43
C LEU A 85 -1.73 19.76 -7.99
N GLY A 86 -2.22 20.99 -7.79
CA GLY A 86 -3.56 21.28 -7.31
C GLY A 86 -3.82 20.75 -5.89
N LEU A 87 -2.89 20.99 -4.96
CA LEU A 87 -3.07 20.57 -3.56
C LEU A 87 -4.28 21.27 -2.93
N PHE A 88 -5.08 20.54 -2.16
CA PHE A 88 -6.22 21.10 -1.42
C PHE A 88 -5.85 21.33 0.04
N LYS A 89 -6.13 22.53 0.55
CA LYS A 89 -5.81 22.94 1.92
C LYS A 89 -7.02 23.63 2.56
N GLU A 90 -7.04 23.68 3.89
CA GLU A 90 -8.11 24.32 4.66
C GLU A 90 -7.98 25.85 4.55
N PHE A 91 -9.04 26.48 4.06
CA PHE A 91 -9.19 27.92 3.96
C PHE A 91 -9.60 28.52 5.31
N SER A 92 -9.44 29.83 5.51
CA SER A 92 -9.77 30.47 6.80
C SER A 92 -11.25 30.34 7.22
N ASP A 93 -12.15 30.07 6.28
CA ASP A 93 -13.58 29.82 6.51
C ASP A 93 -13.90 28.34 6.86
N GLY A 94 -12.89 27.46 6.91
CA GLY A 94 -13.03 26.03 7.16
C GLY A 94 -13.46 25.20 5.94
N SER A 95 -13.52 25.81 4.75
CA SER A 95 -13.71 25.10 3.48
C SER A 95 -12.40 24.53 2.96
N MET A 96 -12.45 23.40 2.23
CA MET A 96 -11.28 22.86 1.54
C MET A 96 -11.22 23.43 0.13
N ARG A 97 -10.13 24.11 -0.23
CA ARG A 97 -9.95 24.72 -1.56
C ARG A 97 -8.60 24.36 -2.17
N ALA A 98 -8.54 24.33 -3.50
CA ALA A 98 -7.29 24.18 -4.22
C ALA A 98 -6.37 25.38 -3.95
N PHE A 99 -5.11 25.09 -3.68
CA PHE A 99 -4.07 26.08 -3.43
C PHE A 99 -3.70 26.82 -4.72
N THR A 100 -3.66 28.14 -4.65
CA THR A 100 -3.03 28.98 -5.69
C THR A 100 -2.12 30.00 -5.04
N CYS A 101 -1.03 30.38 -5.72
CA CYS A 101 -0.11 31.38 -5.20
C CYS A 101 -0.78 32.75 -5.03
N ALA A 102 -1.84 33.03 -5.80
CA ALA A 102 -2.61 34.26 -5.73
C ALA A 102 -3.46 34.38 -4.44
N ASN A 103 -4.01 33.27 -3.93
CA ASN A 103 -4.88 33.26 -2.75
C ASN A 103 -4.20 32.73 -1.48
N LYS A 104 -2.87 32.61 -1.47
CA LYS A 104 -2.06 32.01 -0.39
C LYS A 104 -2.37 32.54 1.02
N LEU A 105 -2.64 33.84 1.16
CA LEU A 105 -2.90 34.49 2.46
C LEU A 105 -4.23 34.09 3.09
N ASN A 106 -5.15 33.49 2.33
CA ASN A 106 -6.47 33.11 2.79
C ASN A 106 -6.53 31.66 3.32
N PHE A 107 -5.40 30.95 3.31
CA PHE A 107 -5.31 29.62 3.92
C PHE A 107 -4.97 29.71 5.40
N LYS A 108 -5.63 28.87 6.20
CA LYS A 108 -5.57 28.89 7.67
C LYS A 108 -4.17 28.67 8.23
N GLU A 109 -3.41 27.79 7.59
CA GLU A 109 -2.05 27.40 8.01
C GLU A 109 -0.96 28.33 7.45
N PHE A 110 -1.31 29.24 6.54
CA PHE A 110 -0.34 30.15 5.93
C PHE A 110 -0.09 31.34 6.87
N LYS A 111 1.04 31.31 7.59
CA LYS A 111 1.47 32.38 8.52
C LYS A 111 2.89 32.85 8.19
N GLY A 112 3.12 34.16 8.27
CA GLY A 112 4.44 34.75 7.99
C GLY A 112 4.88 34.46 6.55
N ASP A 113 6.10 33.94 6.39
CA ASP A 113 6.65 33.54 5.08
C ASP A 113 6.09 32.20 4.57
N GLY A 114 5.35 31.48 5.43
CA GLY A 114 4.68 30.24 5.09
C GLY A 114 5.52 28.99 5.26
N ASP A 115 6.73 29.05 5.83
CA ASP A 115 7.70 27.94 5.90
C ASP A 115 7.17 26.61 6.45
N SER A 116 6.09 26.62 7.23
CA SER A 116 5.43 25.42 7.78
C SER A 116 4.12 25.01 7.08
N PHE A 117 3.75 25.67 5.98
CA PHE A 117 2.49 25.45 5.26
C PHE A 117 2.47 24.12 4.48
N LEU A 118 3.61 23.77 3.86
CA LEU A 118 3.79 22.50 3.17
C LEU A 118 4.51 21.53 4.10
N SER A 119 3.99 20.31 4.21
CA SER A 119 4.71 19.26 4.92
C SER A 119 5.94 18.83 4.14
N MET A 120 6.93 18.26 4.85
CA MET A 120 8.11 17.68 4.20
C MET A 120 7.72 16.61 3.16
N ALA A 121 6.67 15.83 3.44
CA ALA A 121 6.16 14.82 2.52
C ALA A 121 5.59 15.45 1.23
N GLU A 122 4.87 16.57 1.36
CA GLU A 122 4.35 17.35 0.23
C GLU A 122 5.50 17.97 -0.59
N CYS A 123 6.49 18.57 0.08
CA CYS A 123 7.67 19.14 -0.60
C CYS A 123 8.46 18.08 -1.40
N GLN A 124 8.66 16.90 -0.82
CA GLN A 124 9.32 15.78 -1.49
C GLN A 124 8.50 15.21 -2.64
N TYR A 125 7.17 15.19 -2.50
CA TYR A 125 6.27 14.79 -3.57
C TYR A 125 6.26 15.79 -4.72
N ILE A 126 6.29 17.10 -4.43
CA ILE A 126 6.43 18.16 -5.45
C ILE A 126 7.73 17.94 -6.23
N ILE A 127 8.87 17.77 -5.55
CA ILE A 127 10.16 17.54 -6.23
C ILE A 127 10.13 16.26 -7.06
N LYS A 128 9.58 15.17 -6.53
CA LYS A 128 9.39 13.93 -7.29
C LYS A 128 8.57 14.20 -8.55
N HIS A 129 7.45 14.89 -8.42
CA HIS A 129 6.58 15.21 -9.54
C HIS A 129 7.36 15.94 -10.62
N GLU A 130 8.05 17.02 -10.28
CA GLU A 130 8.83 17.84 -11.23
C GLU A 130 9.96 17.05 -11.89
N LEU A 131 10.65 16.18 -11.17
CA LEU A 131 11.65 15.29 -11.76
C LEU A 131 11.01 14.26 -12.69
N ASP A 132 9.87 13.71 -12.28
CA ASP A 132 9.11 12.75 -13.06
C ASP A 132 8.49 13.38 -14.30
N THR A 133 8.16 14.68 -14.30
CA THR A 133 7.61 15.46 -15.43
C THR A 133 8.69 15.85 -16.46
N LEU A 134 9.98 15.87 -16.11
CA LEU A 134 11.07 16.19 -17.04
C LEU A 134 11.01 15.36 -18.33
N ARG A 135 10.74 16.03 -19.47
CA ARG A 135 10.65 15.43 -20.80
C ARG A 135 11.82 15.83 -21.69
N ALA A 136 12.25 14.89 -22.54
CA ALA A 136 13.12 15.18 -23.67
C ALA A 136 12.38 16.07 -24.69
N LYS A 137 13.08 17.07 -25.23
CA LYS A 137 12.55 17.99 -26.24
C LYS A 137 13.23 17.68 -27.57
N ASP A 138 14.43 18.23 -27.76
CA ASP A 138 15.22 18.11 -28.99
C ASP A 138 16.21 16.94 -28.94
N GLU A 139 16.41 16.35 -27.77
CA GLU A 139 17.39 15.27 -27.58
C GLU A 139 16.94 13.96 -28.24
N THR A 140 17.77 13.45 -29.14
CA THR A 140 17.57 12.13 -29.80
C THR A 140 18.15 10.97 -28.99
N HIS A 141 19.08 11.25 -28.09
CA HIS A 141 19.73 10.28 -27.22
C HIS A 141 20.24 10.96 -25.95
N VAL A 142 20.49 10.17 -24.92
CA VAL A 142 21.14 10.66 -23.70
C VAL A 142 22.60 10.98 -24.03
N PRO A 143 23.10 12.20 -23.73
CA PRO A 143 24.50 12.56 -23.94
C PRO A 143 25.44 11.55 -23.30
N GLY A 144 26.50 11.14 -24.00
CA GLY A 144 27.40 10.06 -23.59
C GLY A 144 26.88 8.63 -23.86
N TYR A 145 25.60 8.42 -24.12
CA TYR A 145 25.01 7.08 -24.36
C TYR A 145 24.20 7.05 -25.67
N THR A 146 24.88 6.84 -26.79
CA THR A 146 24.26 6.76 -28.14
C THR A 146 23.22 5.65 -28.29
N GLN A 147 23.34 4.55 -27.52
CA GLN A 147 22.37 3.45 -27.50
C GLN A 147 21.07 3.80 -26.75
N THR A 148 21.09 4.85 -25.93
CA THR A 148 19.94 5.27 -25.11
C THR A 148 19.17 6.36 -25.84
N LYS A 149 18.33 5.94 -26.78
CA LYS A 149 17.49 6.85 -27.57
C LYS A 149 16.48 7.61 -26.70
N LEU A 150 16.28 8.88 -26.99
CA LEU A 150 15.22 9.74 -26.49
C LEU A 150 14.36 10.19 -27.67
N TYR A 151 13.10 10.49 -27.39
CA TYR A 151 12.18 11.06 -28.36
C TYR A 151 11.36 12.15 -27.66
N PRO A 152 10.83 13.13 -28.42
CA PRO A 152 10.08 14.25 -27.85
C PRO A 152 8.95 13.76 -26.94
N GLY A 153 8.87 14.31 -25.72
CA GLY A 153 7.86 13.92 -24.73
C GLY A 153 8.18 12.65 -23.94
N LYS A 154 9.37 12.05 -24.10
CA LYS A 154 9.79 10.93 -23.23
C LYS A 154 10.30 11.43 -21.88
N SER A 155 9.84 10.81 -20.79
CA SER A 155 10.40 11.06 -19.44
C SER A 155 11.89 10.71 -19.37
N ILE A 156 12.70 11.69 -18.98
CA ILE A 156 14.16 11.57 -18.84
C ILE A 156 14.51 10.65 -17.68
N VAL A 157 13.97 10.93 -16.49
CA VAL A 157 14.21 10.15 -15.27
C VAL A 157 13.87 8.67 -15.47
N ARG A 158 12.71 8.38 -16.07
CA ARG A 158 12.31 6.98 -16.34
C ARG A 158 13.26 6.27 -17.29
N ARG A 159 13.76 6.97 -18.33
CA ARG A 159 14.72 6.39 -19.27
C ARG A 159 16.05 6.08 -18.59
N LEU A 160 16.55 6.98 -17.75
CA LEU A 160 17.77 6.79 -16.97
C LEU A 160 17.66 5.62 -15.98
N GLN A 161 16.52 5.48 -15.29
CA GLN A 161 16.25 4.33 -14.42
C GLN A 161 16.24 3.01 -15.20
N SER A 162 15.55 2.97 -16.35
CA SER A 162 15.43 1.74 -17.15
C SER A 162 16.76 1.23 -17.73
N LYS A 163 17.75 2.12 -17.85
CA LYS A 163 19.10 1.80 -18.35
C LYS A 163 20.13 1.66 -17.23
N GLY A 164 19.72 1.78 -15.97
CA GLY A 164 20.62 1.67 -14.82
C GLY A 164 21.60 2.84 -14.67
N ILE A 165 21.41 3.94 -15.39
CA ILE A 165 22.24 5.15 -15.23
C ILE A 165 21.85 5.87 -13.93
N LEU A 166 20.55 5.97 -13.67
CA LEU A 166 20.01 6.39 -12.37
C LEU A 166 19.64 5.13 -11.60
N ILE A 167 20.43 4.80 -10.56
CA ILE A 167 20.23 3.61 -9.73
C ILE A 167 18.95 3.78 -8.91
N GLN A 168 18.85 4.89 -8.19
CA GLN A 168 17.72 5.15 -7.31
C GLN A 168 17.49 6.64 -7.08
N MET A 169 16.23 6.94 -6.76
CA MET A 169 15.75 8.25 -6.33
C MET A 169 14.92 8.02 -5.08
N PHE A 170 15.27 8.67 -3.97
CA PHE A 170 14.56 8.50 -2.70
C PHE A 170 14.50 9.80 -1.88
N PRO A 171 13.42 10.03 -1.12
CA PRO A 171 13.32 11.17 -0.21
C PRO A 171 14.11 10.92 1.08
N LEU A 172 14.65 11.98 1.68
CA LEU A 172 15.37 11.89 2.95
C LEU A 172 14.43 11.82 4.16
N HIS A 173 14.83 11.06 5.17
CA HIS A 173 14.20 11.11 6.48
C HIS A 173 14.59 12.37 7.27
N GLU A 174 13.64 12.89 8.05
CA GLU A 174 13.90 13.92 9.04
C GLU A 174 13.99 13.25 10.42
N LYS A 175 15.21 13.15 10.96
CA LYS A 175 15.49 12.36 12.16
C LYS A 175 14.71 12.83 13.39
N GLU A 176 14.52 14.13 13.57
CA GLU A 176 13.82 14.69 14.71
C GLU A 176 12.32 14.41 14.65
N ALA A 177 11.69 14.72 13.51
CA ALA A 177 10.28 14.43 13.27
C ALA A 177 9.98 12.92 13.37
N LEU A 178 10.83 12.07 12.79
CA LEU A 178 10.70 10.62 12.90
C LEU A 178 10.82 10.11 14.33
N LYS A 179 11.73 10.69 15.12
CA LYS A 179 11.89 10.33 16.54
C LYS A 179 10.65 10.69 17.33
N ARG A 180 10.05 11.86 17.10
CA ARG A 180 8.77 12.28 17.71
C ARG A 180 7.64 11.32 17.34
N LEU A 181 7.47 11.05 16.04
CA LEU A 181 6.46 10.13 15.53
C LEU A 181 6.64 8.71 16.10
N SER A 182 7.86 8.18 16.12
CA SER A 182 8.15 6.84 16.68
C SER A 182 7.73 6.72 18.15
N PHE A 183 7.79 7.83 18.91
CA PHE A 183 7.48 7.84 20.33
C PHE A 183 5.97 7.87 20.60
N SER A 184 5.20 8.58 19.77
CA SER A 184 3.73 8.57 19.85
C SER A 184 3.13 7.30 19.25
N TRP A 185 3.74 6.73 18.21
CA TRP A 185 3.15 5.68 17.40
C TRP A 185 3.28 4.27 17.97
N TYR A 186 4.49 3.80 18.29
CA TYR A 186 4.69 2.40 18.71
C TYR A 186 5.43 2.22 20.05
N LYS A 187 6.18 3.22 20.53
CA LYS A 187 6.95 3.08 21.79
C LYS A 187 6.11 3.19 23.05
N LYS A 188 4.92 3.79 22.97
CA LYS A 188 3.95 3.80 24.06
C LYS A 188 2.91 2.72 23.77
N VAL A 189 2.95 1.62 24.53
CA VAL A 189 1.85 0.66 24.56
C VAL A 189 0.69 1.31 25.30
N LYS A 190 -0.07 2.12 24.57
CA LYS A 190 -1.35 2.66 25.01
C LYS A 190 -2.40 2.14 24.07
N LEU A 191 -3.57 1.78 24.62
CA LEU A 191 -4.78 1.46 23.87
C LEU A 191 -5.40 2.75 23.29
N SER A 192 -4.56 3.65 22.78
CA SER A 192 -4.95 4.90 22.14
C SER A 192 -4.96 4.71 20.63
N LEU A 193 -5.89 5.39 19.97
CA LEU A 193 -5.95 5.48 18.51
C LEU A 193 -4.59 5.94 17.95
N GLN A 194 -4.24 5.41 16.80
CA GLN A 194 -3.03 5.72 16.06
C GLN A 194 -3.02 7.20 15.65
N PRO A 195 -1.84 7.86 15.65
CA PRO A 195 -1.73 9.27 15.27
C PRO A 195 -1.77 9.42 13.74
N LEU A 196 -2.91 9.13 13.11
CA LEU A 196 -3.08 9.10 11.65
C LEU A 196 -2.66 10.40 10.96
N ASP A 197 -2.89 11.55 11.58
CA ASP A 197 -2.52 12.84 11.00
C ASP A 197 -1.01 13.10 11.05
N ASP A 198 -0.32 12.64 12.09
CA ASP A 198 1.14 12.73 12.16
C ASP A 198 1.78 11.77 11.15
N ILE A 199 1.21 10.57 10.98
CA ILE A 199 1.60 9.60 9.95
C ILE A 199 1.40 10.21 8.57
N LYS A 200 0.24 10.85 8.32
CA LYS A 200 -0.06 11.57 7.08
C LYS A 200 0.93 12.68 6.81
N HIS A 201 1.23 13.49 7.81
CA HIS A 201 2.16 14.62 7.67
C HIS A 201 3.57 14.15 7.29
N TYR A 202 4.01 12.99 7.82
CA TYR A 202 5.36 12.47 7.59
C TYR A 202 5.47 11.55 6.36
N TYR A 203 4.57 10.60 6.17
CA TYR A 203 4.65 9.60 5.10
C TYR A 203 3.74 9.88 3.91
N GLY A 204 2.66 10.67 4.09
CA GLY A 204 1.66 10.92 3.06
C GLY A 204 0.32 10.23 3.31
N GLU A 205 -0.67 10.56 2.50
CA GLU A 205 -2.05 10.06 2.65
C GLU A 205 -2.16 8.57 2.35
N GLY A 206 -1.44 8.04 1.35
CA GLY A 206 -1.52 6.62 0.99
C GLY A 206 -1.13 5.68 2.14
N GLN A 207 -0.03 5.98 2.83
CA GLN A 207 0.43 5.21 3.99
C GLN A 207 -0.48 5.44 5.20
N ALA A 208 -0.95 6.68 5.42
CA ALA A 208 -1.87 6.97 6.51
C ALA A 208 -3.23 6.28 6.34
N LEU A 209 -3.74 6.14 5.10
CA LEU A 209 -4.94 5.35 4.81
C LEU A 209 -4.75 3.87 5.14
N TYR A 210 -3.57 3.30 4.85
CA TYR A 210 -3.27 1.92 5.20
C TYR A 210 -3.33 1.69 6.71
N PHE A 211 -2.60 2.49 7.50
CA PHE A 211 -2.64 2.37 8.96
C PHE A 211 -4.02 2.68 9.55
N GLY A 212 -4.76 3.61 8.93
CA GLY A 212 -6.15 3.88 9.28
C GLY A 212 -7.06 2.69 9.01
N PHE A 213 -6.85 1.97 7.89
CA PHE A 213 -7.60 0.76 7.57
C PHE A 213 -7.24 -0.39 8.51
N LEU A 214 -5.95 -0.59 8.78
CA LEU A 214 -5.47 -1.59 9.72
C LEU A 214 -6.07 -1.37 11.12
N GLU A 215 -6.07 -0.14 11.62
CA GLU A 215 -6.71 0.23 12.89
C GLU A 215 -8.21 -0.09 12.86
N TYR A 216 -8.91 0.45 11.87
CA TYR A 216 -10.34 0.29 11.70
C TYR A 216 -10.72 -1.19 11.66
N PHE A 217 -10.00 -1.96 10.84
CA PHE A 217 -10.24 -3.38 10.61
C PHE A 217 -9.99 -4.20 11.89
N THR A 218 -8.95 -3.87 12.65
CA THR A 218 -8.69 -4.50 13.96
C THR A 218 -9.86 -4.31 14.91
N PHE A 219 -10.35 -3.08 15.08
CA PHE A 219 -11.50 -2.80 15.94
C PHE A 219 -12.80 -3.39 15.41
N ALA A 220 -12.99 -3.40 14.09
CA ALA A 220 -14.15 -3.96 13.43
C ALA A 220 -14.26 -5.48 13.61
N LEU A 221 -13.14 -6.18 13.81
CA LEU A 221 -13.12 -7.63 14.07
C LEU A 221 -13.35 -8.01 15.54
N VAL A 222 -13.17 -7.08 16.48
CA VAL A 222 -13.36 -7.33 17.93
C VAL A 222 -14.76 -7.88 18.24
N PRO A 223 -15.88 -7.32 17.72
CA PRO A 223 -17.20 -7.91 17.94
C PRO A 223 -17.33 -9.37 17.49
N LEU A 224 -16.74 -9.74 16.34
CA LEU A 224 -16.77 -11.14 15.86
C LEU A 224 -15.94 -12.05 16.78
N ALA A 225 -14.80 -11.56 17.25
CA ALA A 225 -13.95 -12.28 18.18
C ALA A 225 -14.66 -12.50 19.53
N LEU A 226 -15.29 -11.47 20.08
CA LEU A 226 -16.01 -11.54 21.35
C LEU A 226 -17.22 -12.47 21.27
N ILE A 227 -17.96 -12.47 20.17
CA ILE A 227 -19.08 -13.38 19.96
C ILE A 227 -18.55 -14.79 19.65
N GLY A 228 -17.47 -14.94 18.87
CA GLY A 228 -16.92 -16.25 18.49
C GLY A 228 -16.36 -17.07 19.66
N VAL A 229 -15.83 -16.43 20.71
CA VAL A 229 -15.24 -17.14 21.86
C VAL A 229 -16.27 -17.99 22.63
N PRO A 230 -17.43 -17.46 23.07
CA PRO A 230 -18.48 -18.27 23.69
C PRO A 230 -18.97 -19.42 22.79
N TYR A 231 -19.12 -19.15 21.49
CA TYR A 231 -19.54 -20.17 20.51
C TYR A 231 -18.56 -21.33 20.38
N TYR A 232 -17.28 -21.11 20.71
CA TYR A 232 -16.26 -22.15 20.70
C TYR A 232 -16.08 -22.83 22.07
N LEU A 233 -16.05 -22.06 23.17
CA LEU A 233 -15.72 -22.58 24.50
C LEU A 233 -16.84 -23.38 25.16
N PHE A 234 -18.10 -23.01 24.90
CA PHE A 234 -19.24 -23.67 25.54
C PHE A 234 -19.73 -24.91 24.79
N ASP A 235 -18.95 -25.40 23.81
CA ASP A 235 -19.28 -26.55 22.95
C ASP A 235 -20.77 -26.52 22.60
N LEU A 236 -21.19 -25.37 22.06
CA LEU A 236 -22.55 -25.17 21.59
C LEU A 236 -22.70 -25.95 20.27
N ASP A 237 -22.51 -27.27 20.35
CA ASP A 237 -22.39 -28.26 19.27
C ASP A 237 -23.67 -28.43 18.45
N ASP A 238 -24.73 -27.72 18.83
CA ASP A 238 -25.88 -27.53 17.96
C ASP A 238 -25.47 -26.59 16.81
N TYR A 239 -25.18 -27.17 15.64
CA TYR A 239 -24.87 -26.46 14.39
C TYR A 239 -25.91 -25.36 14.06
N ASP A 240 -27.14 -25.53 14.53
CA ASP A 240 -28.23 -24.55 14.48
C ASP A 240 -27.83 -23.18 15.08
N ARG A 241 -26.90 -23.15 16.04
CA ARG A 241 -26.38 -21.92 16.65
C ARG A 241 -25.28 -21.29 15.80
N TYR A 242 -24.44 -22.07 15.13
CA TYR A 242 -23.46 -21.53 14.18
C TYR A 242 -24.10 -20.82 12.99
N VAL A 243 -25.35 -21.16 12.63
CA VAL A 243 -26.15 -20.41 11.65
C VAL A 243 -26.35 -18.96 12.10
N ILE A 244 -26.69 -18.73 13.37
CA ILE A 244 -26.90 -17.38 13.92
C ILE A 244 -25.59 -16.58 13.87
N TYR A 245 -24.48 -17.20 14.27
CA TYR A 245 -23.16 -16.58 14.17
C TYR A 245 -22.79 -16.24 12.72
N ALA A 246 -23.01 -17.16 11.78
CA ALA A 246 -22.70 -16.97 10.37
C ALA A 246 -23.53 -15.82 9.77
N VAL A 247 -24.86 -15.79 10.03
CA VAL A 247 -25.72 -14.68 9.58
C VAL A 247 -25.25 -13.36 10.17
N PHE A 248 -24.95 -13.32 11.48
CA PHE A 248 -24.39 -12.13 12.10
C PHE A 248 -23.08 -11.70 11.43
N ASN A 249 -22.16 -12.63 11.18
CA ASN A 249 -20.87 -12.35 10.55
C ASN A 249 -21.06 -11.79 9.14
N LEU A 250 -21.91 -12.38 8.31
CA LEU A 250 -22.18 -11.91 6.94
C LEU A 250 -22.76 -10.49 6.91
N VAL A 251 -23.71 -10.21 7.80
CA VAL A 251 -24.28 -8.86 7.95
C VAL A 251 -23.21 -7.89 8.44
N TRP A 252 -22.45 -8.28 9.45
CA TRP A 252 -21.42 -7.44 10.04
C TRP A 252 -20.28 -7.15 9.06
N CYS A 253 -19.80 -8.13 8.28
CA CYS A 253 -18.85 -7.95 7.19
C CYS A 253 -19.33 -6.91 6.18
N THR A 254 -20.62 -6.86 5.89
CA THR A 254 -21.19 -5.82 5.02
C THR A 254 -21.13 -4.46 5.69
N VAL A 255 -21.60 -4.37 6.94
CA VAL A 255 -21.62 -3.12 7.71
C VAL A 255 -20.21 -2.52 7.85
N ILE A 256 -19.18 -3.33 8.12
CA ILE A 256 -17.82 -2.81 8.32
C ILE A 256 -17.24 -2.24 7.01
N LEU A 257 -17.51 -2.85 5.86
CA LEU A 257 -17.00 -2.34 4.58
C LEU A 257 -17.69 -1.03 4.18
N GLU A 258 -18.99 -0.90 4.48
CA GLU A 258 -19.75 0.33 4.25
C GLU A 258 -19.34 1.46 5.22
N LEU A 259 -19.13 1.14 6.49
CA LEU A 259 -18.64 2.09 7.48
C LEU A 259 -17.20 2.52 7.20
N TRP A 260 -16.36 1.64 6.64
CA TRP A 260 -15.03 2.00 6.19
C TRP A 260 -15.07 3.03 5.07
N LYS A 261 -15.88 2.85 4.02
CA LYS A 261 -16.04 3.85 2.94
C LYS A 261 -16.38 5.22 3.51
N ARG A 262 -17.31 5.24 4.47
CA ARG A 262 -17.77 6.43 5.17
C ARG A 262 -16.71 7.10 6.03
N PHE A 263 -15.89 6.32 6.73
CA PHE A 263 -14.76 6.81 7.52
C PHE A 263 -13.60 7.29 6.63
N SER A 264 -13.25 6.52 5.60
CA SER A 264 -12.24 6.86 4.59
C SER A 264 -12.57 8.17 3.88
N ALA A 265 -13.83 8.38 3.48
CA ALA A 265 -14.28 9.66 2.93
C ALA A 265 -14.10 10.84 3.90
N SER A 266 -14.29 10.61 5.20
CA SER A 266 -14.05 11.63 6.23
C SER A 266 -12.58 11.98 6.37
N LEU A 267 -11.69 10.98 6.34
CA LEU A 267 -10.24 11.20 6.34
C LEU A 267 -9.78 11.92 5.06
N ALA A 268 -10.21 11.44 3.90
CA ALA A 268 -9.85 12.01 2.60
C ALA A 268 -10.37 13.44 2.42
N TYR A 269 -11.56 13.77 2.95
CA TYR A 269 -12.03 15.16 2.96
C TYR A 269 -11.15 16.05 3.84
N ARG A 270 -10.84 15.57 5.05
CA ARG A 270 -10.01 16.30 6.03
C ARG A 270 -8.58 16.52 5.51
N TRP A 271 -8.02 15.57 4.78
CA TRP A 271 -6.69 15.67 4.17
C TRP A 271 -6.69 16.39 2.82
N GLY A 272 -7.85 16.69 2.25
CA GLY A 272 -8.00 17.41 0.98
C GLY A 272 -7.93 16.53 -0.28
N THR A 273 -7.63 15.24 -0.15
CA THR A 273 -7.50 14.33 -1.30
C THR A 273 -8.84 13.96 -1.94
N LEU A 274 -9.96 14.02 -1.19
CA LEU A 274 -11.29 13.69 -1.73
C LEU A 274 -11.75 14.67 -2.83
N SER A 275 -11.39 15.95 -2.70
CA SER A 275 -11.80 16.99 -3.66
C SER A 275 -10.87 17.07 -4.88
N ARG A 276 -9.77 16.31 -4.88
CA ARG A 276 -8.81 16.30 -5.97
C ARG A 276 -9.33 15.50 -7.16
N LYS A 277 -9.34 16.12 -8.33
CA LYS A 277 -9.82 15.48 -9.57
C LYS A 277 -8.69 14.69 -10.23
N LYS A 278 -8.74 13.35 -10.12
CA LYS A 278 -7.79 12.40 -10.73
C LYS A 278 -7.56 12.64 -12.24
N ALA A 279 -8.54 13.20 -12.96
CA ALA A 279 -8.46 13.47 -14.40
C ALA A 279 -7.44 14.55 -14.81
N PHE A 280 -6.97 15.39 -13.87
CA PHE A 280 -5.96 16.41 -14.12
C PHE A 280 -4.56 15.99 -13.65
N GLU A 281 -4.41 14.77 -13.13
CA GLU A 281 -3.11 14.23 -12.76
C GLU A 281 -2.30 13.89 -14.01
N GLU A 282 -0.99 14.12 -13.94
CA GLU A 282 -0.12 13.82 -15.07
C GLU A 282 0.02 12.31 -15.32
N PRO A 283 0.25 11.90 -16.58
CA PRO A 283 0.54 10.52 -16.89
C PRO A 283 1.77 10.02 -16.14
N ARG A 284 1.66 8.82 -15.57
CA ARG A 284 2.77 8.15 -14.88
C ARG A 284 4.05 8.14 -15.74
N PRO A 285 5.26 8.21 -15.15
CA PRO A 285 6.52 8.32 -15.90
C PRO A 285 6.78 7.20 -16.93
N GLY A 286 6.22 6.01 -16.67
CA GLY A 286 6.30 4.85 -17.58
C GLY A 286 5.34 4.89 -18.77
N PHE A 287 4.37 5.82 -18.78
CA PHE A 287 3.43 5.96 -19.88
C PHE A 287 4.13 6.43 -21.14
N HIS A 288 3.72 5.91 -22.28
CA HIS A 288 4.33 6.21 -23.56
C HIS A 288 3.28 6.21 -24.65
N GLY A 289 3.48 7.10 -25.62
CA GLY A 289 2.51 7.37 -26.67
C GLY A 289 3.09 8.35 -27.67
N VAL A 290 2.28 8.69 -28.66
CA VAL A 290 2.59 9.79 -29.58
C VAL A 290 2.28 11.09 -28.86
N LEU A 291 3.16 12.08 -28.96
CA LEU A 291 2.93 13.39 -28.35
C LEU A 291 1.70 14.05 -29.00
N GLY A 292 0.78 14.54 -28.19
CA GLY A 292 -0.41 15.24 -28.66
C GLY A 292 -1.10 16.01 -27.56
N PHE A 293 -2.09 16.83 -27.93
CA PHE A 293 -2.85 17.63 -26.97
C PHE A 293 -3.95 16.79 -26.32
N ASN A 294 -4.00 16.78 -24.99
CA ASN A 294 -5.11 16.20 -24.27
C ASN A 294 -6.35 17.11 -24.38
N PRO A 295 -7.50 16.60 -24.85
CA PRO A 295 -8.71 17.41 -25.04
C PRO A 295 -9.33 17.93 -23.74
N VAL A 296 -9.00 17.34 -22.59
CA VAL A 296 -9.52 17.71 -21.27
C VAL A 296 -8.62 18.74 -20.59
N THR A 297 -7.30 18.48 -20.54
CA THR A 297 -6.35 19.34 -19.82
C THR A 297 -5.73 20.42 -20.70
N GLY A 298 -5.76 20.25 -22.03
CA GLY A 298 -5.07 21.13 -22.98
C GLY A 298 -3.54 21.00 -22.97
N ARG A 299 -2.97 20.12 -22.13
CA ARG A 299 -1.53 19.91 -22.00
C ARG A 299 -1.02 19.02 -23.12
N GLU A 300 0.23 19.24 -23.53
CA GLU A 300 0.93 18.38 -24.47
C GLU A 300 1.50 17.16 -23.73
N GLU A 301 0.96 15.97 -24.02
CA GLU A 301 1.30 14.74 -23.31
C GLU A 301 1.31 13.51 -24.25
N PRO A 302 2.01 12.42 -23.88
CA PRO A 302 1.98 11.21 -24.69
C PRO A 302 0.58 10.58 -24.69
N LEU A 303 -0.05 10.43 -25.86
CA LEU A 303 -1.36 9.80 -26.02
C LEU A 303 -1.23 8.35 -26.49
N TYR A 304 -2.01 7.45 -25.89
CA TYR A 304 -2.06 6.03 -26.25
C TYR A 304 -3.50 5.59 -26.58
N PRO A 305 -3.75 4.97 -27.76
CA PRO A 305 -5.10 4.56 -28.14
C PRO A 305 -5.73 3.56 -27.17
N ASN A 306 -6.95 3.86 -26.70
CA ASN A 306 -7.68 3.00 -25.76
C ASN A 306 -7.98 1.61 -26.36
N THR A 307 -8.28 1.50 -27.65
CA THR A 307 -8.55 0.21 -28.32
C THR A 307 -7.35 -0.73 -28.25
N LYS A 308 -6.14 -0.24 -28.53
CA LYS A 308 -4.90 -1.02 -28.39
C LYS A 308 -4.63 -1.44 -26.95
N ARG A 309 -5.02 -0.61 -25.97
CA ARG A 309 -4.90 -0.96 -24.55
C ARG A 309 -5.86 -2.09 -24.19
N GLN A 310 -7.13 -1.97 -24.57
CA GLN A 310 -8.14 -2.99 -24.29
C GLN A 310 -7.82 -4.32 -24.98
N LEU A 311 -7.37 -4.30 -26.23
CA LEU A 311 -6.95 -5.52 -26.93
C LEU A 311 -5.81 -6.24 -26.20
N ARG A 312 -4.80 -5.52 -25.67
CA ARG A 312 -3.74 -6.13 -24.87
C ARG A 312 -4.27 -6.73 -23.57
N VAL A 313 -5.20 -6.06 -22.90
CA VAL A 313 -5.80 -6.56 -21.66
C VAL A 313 -6.59 -7.85 -21.93
N TYR A 314 -7.51 -7.84 -22.91
CA TYR A 314 -8.40 -8.97 -23.16
C TYR A 314 -7.76 -10.14 -23.91
N LEU A 315 -6.78 -9.90 -24.80
CA LEU A 315 -6.18 -10.96 -25.62
C LEU A 315 -4.86 -11.49 -25.08
N VAL A 316 -4.20 -10.77 -24.17
CA VAL A 316 -2.90 -11.20 -23.60
C VAL A 316 -3.00 -11.36 -22.08
N SER A 317 -3.34 -10.30 -21.35
CA SER A 317 -3.34 -10.34 -19.89
C SER A 317 -4.40 -11.29 -19.32
N LEU A 318 -5.64 -11.23 -19.81
CA LEU A 318 -6.72 -12.08 -19.30
C LEU A 318 -6.49 -13.58 -19.58
N PRO A 319 -6.16 -14.03 -20.81
CA PRO A 319 -5.87 -15.44 -21.06
C PRO A 319 -4.66 -15.95 -20.27
N PHE A 320 -3.64 -15.12 -20.09
CA PHE A 320 -2.49 -15.46 -19.24
C PHE A 320 -2.90 -15.68 -17.78
N VAL A 321 -3.71 -14.78 -17.21
CA VAL A 321 -4.23 -14.94 -15.84
C VAL A 321 -5.06 -16.22 -15.72
N LEU A 322 -5.95 -16.50 -16.69
CA LEU A 322 -6.76 -17.72 -16.69
C LEU A 322 -5.89 -18.99 -16.79
N LEU A 323 -4.85 -18.98 -17.62
CA LEU A 323 -3.89 -20.08 -17.71
C LEU A 323 -3.17 -20.31 -16.38
N CYS A 324 -2.72 -19.25 -15.72
CA CYS A 324 -2.10 -19.36 -14.40
C CYS A 324 -3.07 -19.96 -13.38
N LEU A 325 -4.32 -19.50 -13.32
CA LEU A 325 -5.34 -20.06 -12.42
C LEU A 325 -5.59 -21.55 -12.68
N TYR A 326 -5.64 -21.98 -13.95
CA TYR A 326 -5.74 -23.39 -14.31
C TYR A 326 -4.53 -24.20 -13.83
N LEU A 327 -3.31 -23.70 -14.01
CA LEU A 327 -2.10 -24.36 -13.51
C LEU A 327 -2.10 -24.48 -11.98
N SER A 328 -2.59 -23.46 -11.26
CA SER A 328 -2.82 -23.52 -9.81
C SER A 328 -3.68 -24.69 -9.41
N PHE A 329 -4.80 -24.85 -10.12
CA PHE A 329 -5.77 -25.91 -9.85
C PHE A 329 -5.14 -27.27 -10.09
N CYS A 330 -4.36 -27.45 -11.17
CA CYS A 330 -3.62 -28.68 -11.41
C CYS A 330 -2.63 -29.01 -10.28
N VAL A 331 -1.87 -28.01 -9.79
CA VAL A 331 -0.94 -28.21 -8.66
C VAL A 331 -1.67 -28.64 -7.40
N MET A 332 -2.82 -28.02 -7.11
CA MET A 332 -3.69 -28.41 -6.00
C MET A 332 -4.19 -29.85 -6.15
N MET A 333 -4.61 -30.27 -7.34
CA MET A 333 -5.05 -31.65 -7.59
C MET A 333 -3.90 -32.66 -7.38
N ILE A 334 -2.68 -32.31 -7.80
CA ILE A 334 -1.49 -33.15 -7.55
C ILE A 334 -1.23 -33.29 -6.04
N TYR A 335 -1.37 -32.21 -5.28
CA TYR A 335 -1.25 -32.26 -3.81
C TYR A 335 -2.23 -33.25 -3.20
N PHE A 336 -3.52 -33.21 -3.56
CA PHE A 336 -4.51 -34.13 -3.02
C PHE A 336 -4.24 -35.59 -3.41
N LEU A 337 -3.73 -35.84 -4.62
CA LEU A 337 -3.30 -37.18 -5.03
C LEU A 337 -2.13 -37.68 -4.18
N MET A 338 -1.15 -36.81 -3.88
CA MET A 338 -0.03 -37.15 -3.01
C MET A 338 -0.46 -37.41 -1.57
N GLU A 339 -1.38 -36.60 -1.04
CA GLU A 339 -1.94 -36.76 0.30
C GLU A 339 -2.72 -38.07 0.43
N GLY A 340 -3.59 -38.38 -0.54
CA GLY A 340 -4.31 -39.65 -0.59
C GLY A 340 -3.37 -40.86 -0.67
N TRP A 341 -2.30 -40.76 -1.45
CA TRP A 341 -1.27 -41.79 -1.52
C TRP A 341 -0.53 -41.96 -0.18
N ALA A 342 -0.13 -40.87 0.47
CA ALA A 342 0.56 -40.92 1.77
C ALA A 342 -0.33 -41.54 2.85
N LEU A 343 -1.63 -41.22 2.86
CA LEU A 343 -2.62 -41.84 3.73
C LEU A 343 -2.74 -43.34 3.47
N SER A 344 -2.86 -43.78 2.20
CA SER A 344 -2.95 -45.21 1.89
C SER A 344 -1.73 -46.01 2.37
N VAL A 345 -0.53 -45.44 2.27
CA VAL A 345 0.70 -46.10 2.75
C VAL A 345 0.74 -46.17 4.27
N HIS A 346 0.21 -45.15 4.97
CA HIS A 346 0.13 -45.16 6.42
C HIS A 346 -0.91 -46.15 6.95
N ASP A 347 -2.05 -46.27 6.27
CA ASP A 347 -3.12 -47.21 6.63
C ASP A 347 -2.69 -48.67 6.43
N GLU A 348 -1.87 -48.97 5.41
CA GLU A 348 -1.31 -50.30 5.18
C GLU A 348 -0.26 -50.70 6.24
N GLU A 349 0.67 -49.79 6.57
CA GLU A 349 1.71 -50.03 7.58
C GLU A 349 1.89 -48.83 8.53
N PRO A 350 1.15 -48.79 9.66
CA PRO A 350 1.25 -47.69 10.62
C PRO A 350 2.55 -47.80 11.43
N THR A 351 3.59 -47.14 10.95
CA THR A 351 4.91 -47.04 11.56
C THR A 351 5.26 -45.59 11.84
N PHE A 352 6.28 -45.37 12.67
CA PHE A 352 6.77 -44.01 12.94
C PHE A 352 7.17 -43.26 11.66
N TRP A 353 7.79 -43.97 10.70
CA TRP A 353 8.20 -43.39 9.41
C TRP A 353 7.02 -43.04 8.51
N THR A 354 5.98 -43.88 8.47
CA THR A 354 4.76 -43.54 7.71
C THR A 354 3.98 -42.42 8.38
N GLY A 355 4.07 -42.27 9.71
CA GLY A 355 3.56 -41.08 10.41
C GLY A 355 4.26 -39.77 10.00
N ILE A 356 5.58 -39.80 9.76
CA ILE A 356 6.31 -38.64 9.21
C ILE A 356 5.92 -38.37 7.75
N LEU A 357 5.70 -39.43 6.96
CA LEU A 357 5.33 -39.33 5.55
C LEU A 357 4.04 -38.51 5.33
N LEU A 358 3.08 -38.58 6.24
CA LEU A 358 1.83 -37.79 6.18
C LEU A 358 2.06 -36.27 6.10
N PHE A 359 3.15 -35.76 6.68
CA PHE A 359 3.45 -34.31 6.67
C PHE A 359 4.19 -33.87 5.40
N ILE A 360 4.81 -34.79 4.65
CA ILE A 360 5.66 -34.46 3.50
C ILE A 360 4.87 -33.79 2.37
N PRO A 361 3.69 -34.29 1.92
CA PRO A 361 2.89 -33.63 0.88
C PRO A 361 2.54 -32.18 1.23
N SER A 362 2.14 -31.92 2.48
CA SER A 362 1.77 -30.59 2.94
C SER A 362 2.96 -29.62 2.95
N ILE A 363 4.15 -30.08 3.35
CA ILE A 363 5.38 -29.27 3.31
C ILE A 363 5.77 -28.95 1.85
N ILE A 364 5.73 -29.94 0.96
CA ILE A 364 6.01 -29.74 -0.47
C ILE A 364 5.04 -28.73 -1.08
N TYR A 365 3.75 -28.87 -0.80
CA TYR A 365 2.71 -27.98 -1.30
C TYR A 365 2.91 -26.54 -0.80
N ALA A 366 3.23 -26.35 0.49
CA ALA A 366 3.54 -25.04 1.04
C ALA A 366 4.74 -24.37 0.32
N VAL A 367 5.82 -25.11 0.08
CA VAL A 367 7.00 -24.59 -0.65
C VAL A 367 6.64 -24.24 -2.11
N VAL A 368 5.86 -25.07 -2.78
CA VAL A 368 5.42 -24.80 -4.16
C VAL A 368 4.55 -23.55 -4.22
N ILE A 369 3.61 -23.39 -3.28
CA ILE A 369 2.78 -22.17 -3.19
C ILE A 369 3.67 -20.92 -3.05
N GLU A 370 4.65 -20.93 -2.15
CA GLU A 370 5.55 -19.78 -1.96
C GLU A 370 6.34 -19.43 -3.24
N ILE A 371 6.85 -20.46 -3.94
CA ILE A 371 7.54 -20.26 -5.23
C ILE A 371 6.57 -19.70 -6.28
N MET A 372 5.34 -20.20 -6.35
CA MET A 372 4.36 -19.71 -7.30
C MET A 372 3.88 -18.28 -6.98
N ASN A 373 3.71 -17.94 -5.70
CA ASN A 373 3.38 -16.58 -5.24
C ASN A 373 4.50 -15.58 -5.60
N LEU A 374 5.77 -16.00 -5.50
CA LEU A 374 6.91 -15.20 -5.94
C LEU A 374 6.88 -14.90 -7.45
N ILE A 375 6.40 -15.85 -8.26
CA ILE A 375 6.30 -15.70 -9.72
C ILE A 375 5.04 -14.89 -10.11
N TYR A 376 3.92 -15.03 -9.38
CA TYR A 376 2.60 -14.50 -9.76
C TYR A 376 1.92 -13.72 -8.62
N ARG A 377 2.31 -12.46 -8.42
CA ARG A 377 1.97 -11.64 -7.24
C ARG A 377 0.49 -11.20 -7.06
N TYR A 378 -0.39 -11.31 -8.06
CA TYR A 378 -1.72 -10.63 -8.04
C TYR A 378 -2.94 -11.54 -7.78
N ALA A 379 -3.46 -12.24 -8.80
CA ALA A 379 -4.72 -12.99 -8.70
C ALA A 379 -4.55 -14.40 -8.09
N PHE A 380 -3.31 -14.83 -7.91
CA PHE A 380 -2.96 -16.20 -7.54
C PHE A 380 -3.05 -16.45 -6.04
N ASN A 381 -2.71 -15.45 -5.22
CA ASN A 381 -2.65 -15.61 -3.76
C ASN A 381 -4.00 -16.02 -3.16
N PHE A 382 -5.12 -15.44 -3.62
CA PHE A 382 -6.46 -15.87 -3.19
C PHE A 382 -6.70 -17.35 -3.53
N PHE A 383 -6.46 -17.74 -4.78
CA PHE A 383 -6.70 -19.11 -5.22
C PHE A 383 -5.80 -20.09 -4.47
N ASN A 384 -4.52 -19.79 -4.32
CA ASN A 384 -3.58 -20.62 -3.58
C ASN A 384 -3.95 -20.81 -2.11
N CYS A 385 -4.40 -19.76 -1.44
CA CYS A 385 -4.74 -19.84 -0.01
C CYS A 385 -6.06 -20.58 0.23
N PHE A 386 -7.06 -20.41 -0.66
CA PHE A 386 -8.42 -20.89 -0.39
C PHE A 386 -8.86 -22.08 -1.22
N ALA A 387 -8.21 -22.41 -2.35
CA ALA A 387 -8.68 -23.51 -3.21
C ALA A 387 -8.60 -24.88 -2.50
N SER A 388 -7.54 -25.13 -1.73
CA SER A 388 -7.42 -26.36 -0.91
C SER A 388 -8.53 -26.44 0.14
N LEU A 389 -8.84 -25.32 0.81
CA LEU A 389 -9.93 -25.23 1.79
C LEU A 389 -11.30 -25.44 1.13
N PHE A 390 -11.53 -24.87 -0.05
CA PHE A 390 -12.76 -25.10 -0.82
C PHE A 390 -12.90 -26.56 -1.26
N TYR A 391 -11.81 -27.21 -1.64
CA TYR A 391 -11.82 -28.63 -1.96
C TYR A 391 -12.17 -29.49 -0.74
N ILE A 392 -11.54 -29.24 0.41
CA ILE A 392 -11.86 -29.96 1.65
C ILE A 392 -13.33 -29.74 2.03
N ALA A 393 -13.80 -28.50 1.97
CA ALA A 393 -15.17 -28.13 2.31
C ALA A 393 -16.23 -28.77 1.41
N PHE A 394 -16.07 -28.66 0.09
CA PHE A 394 -17.15 -28.95 -0.86
C PHE A 394 -16.99 -30.28 -1.61
N VAL A 395 -15.76 -30.77 -1.75
CA VAL A 395 -15.48 -32.06 -2.43
C VAL A 395 -15.32 -33.18 -1.41
N MET A 396 -14.41 -33.02 -0.43
CA MET A 396 -14.19 -34.04 0.60
C MET A 396 -15.29 -34.07 1.66
N GLN A 397 -15.92 -32.92 1.92
CA GLN A 397 -16.98 -32.74 2.93
C GLN A 397 -16.55 -33.10 4.36
N ASP A 398 -15.25 -32.99 4.65
CA ASP A 398 -14.69 -33.26 5.97
C ASP A 398 -14.52 -31.96 6.78
N MET A 399 -15.49 -31.69 7.66
CA MET A 399 -15.51 -30.49 8.49
C MET A 399 -14.43 -30.49 9.58
N VAL A 400 -14.00 -31.68 10.02
CA VAL A 400 -12.94 -31.81 11.03
C VAL A 400 -11.60 -31.47 10.40
N LEU A 401 -11.31 -32.05 9.23
CA LEU A 401 -10.13 -31.71 8.45
C LEU A 401 -10.14 -30.23 8.07
N LEU A 402 -11.28 -29.70 7.63
CA LEU A 402 -11.40 -28.26 7.30
C LEU A 402 -11.03 -27.37 8.48
N ARG A 403 -11.56 -27.66 9.68
CA ARG A 403 -11.25 -26.90 10.90
C ARG A 403 -9.76 -27.00 11.27
N GLN A 404 -9.18 -28.20 11.17
CA GLN A 404 -7.76 -28.41 11.46
C GLN A 404 -6.85 -27.72 10.44
N SER A 405 -7.12 -27.87 9.14
CA SER A 405 -6.36 -27.22 8.07
C SER A 405 -6.45 -25.71 8.18
N LEU A 406 -7.64 -25.15 8.45
CA LEU A 406 -7.80 -23.71 8.61
C LEU A 406 -7.07 -23.17 9.84
N ALA A 407 -7.18 -23.84 10.99
CA ALA A 407 -6.45 -23.45 12.20
C ALA A 407 -4.93 -23.54 11.99
N THR A 408 -4.45 -24.64 11.41
CA THR A 408 -3.02 -24.82 11.11
C THR A 408 -2.52 -23.77 10.14
N LEU A 409 -3.20 -23.53 9.01
CA LEU A 409 -2.79 -22.52 8.03
C LEU A 409 -2.75 -21.11 8.65
N LEU A 410 -3.80 -20.72 9.39
CA LEU A 410 -3.87 -19.41 10.01
C LEU A 410 -2.78 -19.21 11.06
N ILE A 411 -2.62 -20.16 11.99
CA ILE A 411 -1.62 -20.06 13.07
C ILE A 411 -0.20 -20.12 12.50
N THR A 412 0.09 -21.05 11.60
CA THR A 412 1.43 -21.19 11.02
C THR A 412 1.81 -19.99 10.17
N SER A 413 0.90 -19.50 9.31
CA SER A 413 1.12 -18.30 8.50
C SER A 413 1.34 -17.08 9.39
N GLN A 414 0.53 -16.87 10.44
CA GLN A 414 0.71 -15.74 11.36
C GLN A 414 2.04 -15.80 12.11
N ILE A 415 2.45 -16.98 12.60
CA ILE A 415 3.75 -17.13 13.29
C ILE A 415 4.91 -16.88 12.32
N LEU A 416 4.85 -17.43 11.11
CA LEU A 416 5.88 -17.24 10.09
C LEU A 416 5.98 -15.77 9.65
N ASN A 417 4.84 -15.12 9.41
CA ASN A 417 4.79 -13.70 9.05
C ASN A 417 5.34 -12.85 10.19
N GLN A 418 4.89 -13.03 11.43
CA GLN A 418 5.40 -12.28 12.57
C GLN A 418 6.93 -12.45 12.74
N PHE A 419 7.45 -13.65 12.46
CA PHE A 419 8.88 -13.89 12.48
C PHE A 419 9.60 -13.16 11.34
N MET A 420 9.12 -13.28 10.10
CA MET A 420 9.73 -12.67 8.92
C MET A 420 9.62 -11.15 8.89
N GLU A 421 8.57 -10.59 9.48
CA GLU A 421 8.24 -9.16 9.39
C GLU A 421 8.66 -8.37 10.62
N ALA A 422 8.53 -8.93 11.82
CA ALA A 422 8.90 -8.24 13.05
C ALA A 422 10.27 -8.70 13.56
N PHE A 423 10.44 -10.01 13.76
CA PHE A 423 11.61 -10.53 14.48
C PHE A 423 12.89 -10.48 13.64
N LEU A 424 12.84 -10.99 12.41
CA LEU A 424 13.99 -11.09 11.52
C LEU A 424 14.55 -9.70 11.15
N PRO A 425 13.74 -8.71 10.74
CA PRO A 425 14.24 -7.37 10.42
C PRO A 425 14.75 -6.69 11.67
N TYR A 426 14.05 -6.77 12.81
CA TYR A 426 14.54 -6.22 14.07
C TYR A 426 15.92 -6.81 14.46
N TRP A 427 16.09 -8.13 14.33
CA TRP A 427 17.35 -8.80 14.66
C TRP A 427 18.48 -8.46 13.66
N LEU A 428 18.21 -8.50 12.36
CA LEU A 428 19.15 -8.11 11.30
C LEU A 428 19.53 -6.63 11.43
N GLN A 429 18.56 -5.76 11.69
CA GLN A 429 18.76 -4.34 11.99
C GLN A 429 19.63 -4.17 13.22
N ARG A 430 19.34 -4.85 14.34
CA ARG A 430 20.15 -4.77 15.57
C ARG A 430 21.58 -5.27 15.35
N ARG A 431 21.79 -6.26 14.48
CA ARG A 431 23.11 -6.79 14.11
C ARG A 431 23.87 -5.85 13.16
N ARG A 432 23.22 -5.29 12.13
CA ARG A 432 23.76 -4.25 11.22
C ARG A 432 24.11 -2.97 11.99
N ASN A 433 23.19 -2.53 12.84
CA ASN A 433 23.37 -1.38 13.72
C ASN A 433 24.47 -1.62 14.74
N LYS A 434 24.72 -2.82 15.27
CA LYS A 434 25.88 -3.01 16.17
C LYS A 434 27.22 -2.71 15.49
N LYS A 435 27.42 -3.03 14.20
CA LYS A 435 28.66 -2.70 13.47
C LYS A 435 28.72 -1.21 13.08
N MET A 436 27.61 -0.65 12.59
CA MET A 436 27.53 0.74 12.15
C MET A 436 27.44 1.74 13.31
N ILE A 437 26.65 1.46 14.36
CA ILE A 437 26.61 2.25 15.60
C ILE A 437 27.94 2.20 16.32
N HIS A 438 28.75 1.14 16.22
CA HIS A 438 30.10 1.16 16.81
C HIS A 438 31.02 2.11 16.03
N LYS A 439 30.94 2.13 14.70
CA LYS A 439 31.65 3.07 13.81
C LYS A 439 31.20 4.52 14.04
N VAL A 440 29.89 4.74 14.11
CA VAL A 440 29.24 6.05 14.35
C VAL A 440 29.39 6.52 15.80
N ARG A 441 29.31 5.65 16.83
CA ARG A 441 29.57 6.03 18.24
C ARG A 441 31.00 6.50 18.40
N LYS A 442 31.96 5.83 17.75
CA LYS A 442 33.37 6.24 17.77
C LYS A 442 33.55 7.66 17.21
N ILE A 443 32.77 8.03 16.19
CA ILE A 443 32.71 9.39 15.61
C ILE A 443 31.93 10.36 16.54
N ARG A 444 30.79 9.95 17.08
CA ARG A 444 29.95 10.76 17.99
C ARG A 444 30.64 11.12 19.31
N THR A 445 31.51 10.25 19.82
CA THR A 445 32.32 10.50 21.02
C THR A 445 33.42 11.54 20.79
N LEU A 446 33.76 11.85 19.53
CA LEU A 446 34.77 12.86 19.19
C LEU A 446 34.17 14.27 18.99
N GLU A 447 32.91 14.41 18.55
CA GLU A 447 32.37 15.72 18.14
C GLU A 447 31.03 16.15 18.78
N GLY A 448 30.34 15.32 19.57
CA GLY A 448 29.16 15.74 20.33
C GLY A 448 27.93 16.24 19.52
N LYS A 449 28.01 16.31 18.18
CA LYS A 449 26.94 16.78 17.28
C LYS A 449 26.22 15.63 16.57
N GLU A 450 25.11 15.97 15.91
CA GLU A 450 24.33 15.08 15.07
C GLU A 450 25.19 14.41 13.99
N LEU A 451 24.76 13.23 13.54
CA LEU A 451 25.37 12.55 12.38
C LEU A 451 25.43 13.51 11.19
N PRO A 452 26.62 13.76 10.59
CA PRO A 452 26.73 14.60 9.40
C PRO A 452 25.76 14.14 8.30
N LEU A 453 25.17 15.08 7.58
CA LEU A 453 24.23 14.81 6.48
C LEU A 453 24.77 13.76 5.50
N THR A 454 26.06 13.83 5.18
CA THR A 454 26.75 12.88 4.29
C THR A 454 26.66 11.44 4.78
N GLU A 455 26.77 11.20 6.09
CA GLU A 455 26.64 9.85 6.65
C GLU A 455 25.19 9.39 6.65
N GLN A 456 24.24 10.31 6.89
CA GLN A 456 22.82 10.00 6.80
C GLN A 456 22.41 9.53 5.41
N VAL A 457 22.75 10.32 4.38
CA VAL A 457 22.42 10.01 2.98
C VAL A 457 22.97 8.64 2.59
N ARG A 458 24.22 8.36 2.97
CA ARG A 458 24.87 7.07 2.70
C ARG A 458 24.20 5.91 3.45
N LEU A 459 23.81 6.10 4.70
CA LEU A 459 23.08 5.08 5.46
C LEU A 459 21.73 4.77 4.82
N GLU A 460 20.96 5.81 4.49
CA GLU A 460 19.64 5.67 3.87
C GLU A 460 19.74 5.06 2.47
N ALA A 461 20.77 5.37 1.68
CA ALA A 461 20.99 4.76 0.36
C ALA A 461 21.08 3.22 0.40
N HIS A 462 21.60 2.65 1.50
CA HIS A 462 21.73 1.20 1.68
C HIS A 462 20.51 0.54 2.35
N MET A 463 19.50 1.31 2.75
CA MET A 463 18.25 0.77 3.29
C MET A 463 17.39 0.15 2.18
N SER A 464 16.50 -0.77 2.56
CA SER A 464 15.55 -1.36 1.61
C SER A 464 14.52 -0.33 1.16
N THR A 465 14.10 -0.41 -0.10
CA THR A 465 13.00 0.43 -0.61
C THR A 465 11.67 -0.21 -0.27
N TYR A 466 10.73 0.57 0.25
CA TYR A 466 9.36 0.14 0.44
C TYR A 466 8.64 0.08 -0.92
N LEU A 467 8.14 -1.10 -1.31
CA LEU A 467 7.57 -1.37 -2.64
C LEU A 467 6.09 -0.94 -2.78
N GLY A 468 5.51 -0.33 -1.74
CA GLY A 468 4.12 0.08 -1.68
C GLY A 468 3.28 -0.80 -0.76
N THR A 469 2.05 -0.37 -0.51
CA THR A 469 1.09 -0.98 0.44
C THR A 469 0.41 -2.25 -0.09
N PHE A 470 0.83 -2.78 -1.24
CA PHE A 470 0.14 -3.91 -1.87
C PHE A 470 0.21 -5.17 -1.02
N ASP A 471 1.40 -5.55 -0.55
CA ASP A 471 1.56 -6.76 0.27
C ASP A 471 0.84 -6.60 1.62
N ASP A 472 0.93 -5.40 2.21
CA ASP A 472 0.30 -5.10 3.50
C ASP A 472 -1.25 -5.16 3.42
N TYR A 473 -1.86 -4.67 2.33
CA TYR A 473 -3.31 -4.84 2.11
C TYR A 473 -3.68 -6.27 1.73
N LEU A 474 -2.81 -6.97 0.98
CA LEU A 474 -3.04 -8.37 0.60
C LEU A 474 -3.12 -9.25 1.84
N GLU A 475 -2.25 -9.03 2.83
CA GLU A 475 -2.31 -9.75 4.09
C GLU A 475 -3.66 -9.56 4.79
N LEU A 476 -4.11 -8.30 4.96
CA LEU A 476 -5.41 -8.01 5.56
C LEU A 476 -6.57 -8.62 4.77
N PHE A 477 -6.46 -8.65 3.44
CA PHE A 477 -7.44 -9.29 2.57
C PHE A 477 -7.52 -10.81 2.77
N LEU A 478 -6.38 -11.49 2.91
CA LEU A 478 -6.34 -12.93 3.20
C LEU A 478 -6.88 -13.23 4.60
N LEU A 479 -6.50 -12.43 5.61
CA LEU A 479 -7.02 -12.56 6.98
C LEU A 479 -8.55 -12.36 7.03
N PHE A 480 -9.07 -11.38 6.28
CA PHE A 480 -10.52 -11.22 6.12
C PHE A 480 -11.18 -12.42 5.46
N GLY A 481 -10.55 -13.01 4.44
CA GLY A 481 -11.04 -14.24 3.81
C GLY A 481 -11.15 -15.39 4.80
N TYR A 482 -10.14 -15.63 5.64
CA TYR A 482 -10.19 -16.68 6.67
C TYR A 482 -11.31 -16.48 7.69
N VAL A 483 -11.61 -15.23 8.05
CA VAL A 483 -12.68 -14.91 9.03
C VAL A 483 -14.08 -14.97 8.40
N SER A 484 -14.22 -14.55 7.14
CA SER A 484 -15.53 -14.41 6.48
C SER A 484 -15.99 -15.69 5.78
N LEU A 485 -15.11 -16.39 5.05
CA LEU A 485 -15.50 -17.54 4.21
C LEU A 485 -15.95 -18.76 5.04
N PHE A 486 -15.24 -19.07 6.11
CA PHE A 486 -15.41 -20.31 6.89
C PHE A 486 -15.91 -20.05 8.32
N SER A 487 -16.68 -18.97 8.49
CA SER A 487 -17.08 -18.48 9.80
C SER A 487 -17.91 -19.47 10.61
N CYS A 488 -18.75 -20.27 9.95
CA CYS A 488 -19.56 -21.30 10.58
C CYS A 488 -18.73 -22.50 11.07
N VAL A 489 -17.50 -22.69 10.57
CA VAL A 489 -16.64 -23.84 10.89
C VAL A 489 -15.62 -23.49 11.98
N TYR A 490 -15.05 -22.29 11.94
CA TYR A 490 -14.03 -21.87 12.90
C TYR A 490 -14.20 -20.42 13.39
N PRO A 491 -15.13 -20.18 14.33
CA PRO A 491 -15.38 -18.83 14.89
C PRO A 491 -14.19 -18.18 15.60
N LEU A 492 -13.21 -18.98 16.06
CA LEU A 492 -12.00 -18.46 16.68
C LEU A 492 -11.04 -17.79 15.69
N ALA A 493 -11.25 -17.91 14.38
CA ALA A 493 -10.45 -17.22 13.37
C ALA A 493 -10.33 -15.72 13.68
N ALA A 494 -11.45 -15.08 14.04
CA ALA A 494 -11.48 -13.65 14.34
C ALA A 494 -10.58 -13.27 15.52
N VAL A 495 -10.46 -14.12 16.54
CA VAL A 495 -9.58 -13.88 17.70
C VAL A 495 -8.13 -13.86 17.28
N LEU A 496 -7.71 -14.87 16.50
CA LEU A 496 -6.34 -14.98 16.01
C LEU A 496 -5.99 -13.79 15.10
N VAL A 497 -6.91 -13.39 14.21
CA VAL A 497 -6.71 -12.21 13.35
C VAL A 497 -6.61 -10.91 14.16
N VAL A 498 -7.43 -10.72 15.19
CA VAL A 498 -7.33 -9.53 16.05
C VAL A 498 -5.97 -9.47 16.76
N LEU A 499 -5.49 -10.60 17.29
CA LEU A 499 -4.18 -10.67 17.93
C LEU A 499 -3.05 -10.37 16.93
N ASN A 500 -3.13 -10.92 15.71
CA ASN A 500 -2.20 -10.64 14.62
C ASN A 500 -2.20 -9.16 14.25
N ASN A 501 -3.37 -8.55 14.04
CA ASN A 501 -3.42 -7.15 13.64
C ASN A 501 -2.90 -6.20 14.73
N ILE A 502 -3.08 -6.54 16.01
CA ILE A 502 -2.49 -5.76 17.12
C ILE A 502 -0.97 -5.80 17.03
N THR A 503 -0.37 -6.96 16.80
CA THR A 503 1.09 -7.04 16.59
C THR A 503 1.51 -6.33 15.31
N GLU A 504 0.67 -6.40 14.27
CA GLU A 504 0.96 -5.82 12.95
C GLU A 504 1.06 -4.30 12.97
N VAL A 505 0.14 -3.63 13.69
CA VAL A 505 0.20 -2.18 13.90
C VAL A 505 1.58 -1.74 14.42
N TYR A 506 2.20 -2.53 15.29
CA TYR A 506 3.50 -2.21 15.87
C TYR A 506 4.68 -2.65 14.98
N SER A 507 4.61 -3.80 14.31
CA SER A 507 5.67 -4.26 13.40
C SER A 507 5.77 -3.36 12.18
N ASP A 508 4.66 -2.99 11.56
CA ASP A 508 4.63 -2.10 10.41
C ASP A 508 5.14 -0.70 10.73
N ALA A 509 4.69 -0.12 11.85
CA ALA A 509 5.19 1.16 12.32
C ALA A 509 6.71 1.12 12.54
N PHE A 510 7.24 0.01 13.08
CA PHE A 510 8.68 -0.19 13.24
C PHE A 510 9.41 -0.34 11.90
N LYS A 511 8.89 -1.15 10.97
CA LYS A 511 9.44 -1.34 9.62
C LYS A 511 9.56 -0.01 8.89
N MET A 512 8.52 0.81 8.92
CA MET A 512 8.49 2.13 8.29
C MET A 512 9.49 3.12 8.91
N CYS A 513 9.68 3.08 10.22
CA CYS A 513 10.58 4.01 10.90
C CYS A 513 12.06 3.64 10.83
N HIS A 514 12.39 2.35 10.67
CA HIS A 514 13.76 1.88 10.85
C HIS A 514 14.28 0.94 9.77
N VAL A 515 13.44 0.21 9.05
CA VAL A 515 13.89 -0.79 8.08
C VAL A 515 13.94 -0.21 6.67
N PHE A 516 12.89 0.50 6.27
CA PHE A 516 12.77 1.05 4.93
C PHE A 516 13.29 2.47 4.80
N LYS A 517 13.73 2.81 3.58
CA LYS A 517 13.83 4.20 3.14
C LYS A 517 12.46 4.86 3.27
N ARG A 518 12.45 6.18 3.44
CA ARG A 518 11.21 6.96 3.35
C ARG A 518 10.58 6.71 1.98
N PRO A 519 9.34 6.22 1.90
CA PRO A 519 8.63 6.17 0.63
C PRO A 519 8.22 7.59 0.22
N PHE A 520 8.07 7.79 -1.09
CA PHE A 520 7.41 9.01 -1.56
C PHE A 520 5.93 8.99 -1.18
N SER A 521 5.41 10.15 -0.77
CA SER A 521 3.99 10.35 -0.51
C SER A 521 3.23 10.23 -1.81
N ASP A 522 2.30 9.28 -1.92
CA ASP A 522 1.37 9.21 -3.05
C ASP A 522 -0.03 9.56 -2.52
N PRO A 523 -0.64 10.66 -3.00
CA PRO A 523 -1.91 11.09 -2.44
C PRO A 523 -3.03 10.13 -2.82
N ALA A 524 -3.83 9.75 -1.83
CA ALA A 524 -4.91 8.77 -1.97
C ALA A 524 -6.19 9.27 -1.30
N ALA A 525 -7.33 8.99 -1.91
CA ALA A 525 -8.66 9.33 -1.39
C ALA A 525 -9.41 8.11 -0.84
N ASP A 526 -8.96 6.91 -1.20
CA ASP A 526 -9.57 5.62 -0.89
C ASP A 526 -8.49 4.53 -0.88
N ILE A 527 -8.85 3.32 -0.45
CA ILE A 527 -7.97 2.13 -0.53
C ILE A 527 -7.91 1.52 -1.95
N GLY A 528 -8.51 2.19 -2.94
CA GLY A 528 -8.54 1.78 -4.33
C GLY A 528 -9.27 0.46 -4.58
N VAL A 529 -8.65 -0.39 -5.39
CA VAL A 529 -9.21 -1.69 -5.84
C VAL A 529 -9.44 -2.65 -4.68
N TRP A 530 -8.76 -2.45 -3.55
CA TRP A 530 -8.95 -3.28 -2.36
C TRP A 530 -10.38 -3.22 -1.85
N GLN A 531 -11.08 -2.08 -1.93
CA GLN A 531 -12.50 -2.00 -1.53
C GLN A 531 -13.35 -3.02 -2.30
N LEU A 532 -13.20 -3.04 -3.63
CA LEU A 532 -13.88 -4.00 -4.49
C LEU A 532 -13.48 -5.45 -4.16
N ALA A 533 -12.21 -5.69 -3.84
CA ALA A 533 -11.73 -7.02 -3.46
C ALA A 533 -12.41 -7.50 -2.17
N PHE A 534 -12.40 -6.69 -1.10
CA PHE A 534 -13.06 -7.02 0.17
C PHE A 534 -14.57 -7.22 0.00
N GLU A 535 -15.25 -6.38 -0.79
CA GLU A 535 -16.68 -6.53 -1.09
C GLU A 535 -16.96 -7.84 -1.84
N THR A 536 -16.12 -8.17 -2.83
CA THR A 536 -16.22 -9.43 -3.59
C THR A 536 -16.01 -10.64 -2.69
N MET A 537 -15.00 -10.61 -1.82
CA MET A 537 -14.77 -11.64 -0.80
C MET A 537 -16.00 -11.81 0.09
N SER A 538 -16.61 -10.71 0.54
CA SER A 538 -17.79 -10.76 1.38
C SER A 538 -19.02 -11.34 0.63
N VAL A 539 -19.15 -11.13 -0.68
CA VAL A 539 -20.18 -11.81 -1.50
C VAL A 539 -19.91 -13.31 -1.59
N ILE A 540 -18.67 -13.71 -1.87
CA ILE A 540 -18.26 -15.13 -1.90
C ILE A 540 -18.48 -15.80 -0.54
N ALA A 541 -18.29 -15.06 0.57
CA ALA A 541 -18.55 -15.55 1.91
C ALA A 541 -20.01 -15.89 2.14
N VAL A 542 -20.97 -15.12 1.59
CA VAL A 542 -22.41 -15.45 1.71
C VAL A 542 -22.68 -16.82 1.07
N VAL A 543 -22.21 -17.02 -0.15
CA VAL A 543 -22.37 -18.29 -0.88
C VAL A 543 -21.71 -19.45 -0.12
N THR A 544 -20.47 -19.24 0.34
CA THR A 544 -19.69 -20.26 1.06
C THR A 544 -20.39 -20.69 2.36
N ASN A 545 -20.79 -19.76 3.21
CA ASN A 545 -21.44 -20.09 4.48
C ASN A 545 -22.82 -20.71 4.27
N CYS A 546 -23.62 -20.26 3.29
CA CYS A 546 -24.92 -20.88 3.00
C CYS A 546 -24.75 -22.34 2.55
N ALA A 547 -23.78 -22.60 1.67
CA ALA A 547 -23.48 -23.94 1.21
C ALA A 547 -23.01 -24.86 2.36
N LEU A 548 -22.09 -24.38 3.20
CA LEU A 548 -21.62 -25.11 4.38
C LEU A 548 -22.75 -25.46 5.35
N ILE A 549 -23.66 -24.50 5.62
CA ILE A 549 -24.84 -24.73 6.47
C ILE A 549 -25.77 -25.77 5.84
N GLY A 550 -26.05 -25.69 4.53
CA GLY A 550 -26.89 -26.65 3.83
C GLY A 550 -26.31 -28.07 3.81
N MET A 551 -24.98 -28.21 3.90
CA MET A 551 -24.29 -29.50 3.95
C MET A 551 -24.24 -30.12 5.35
N SER A 552 -24.57 -29.37 6.39
CA SER A 552 -24.51 -29.83 7.76
C SER A 552 -25.46 -31.01 8.02
N PRO A 553 -25.05 -32.01 8.83
CA PRO A 553 -25.89 -33.15 9.18
C PRO A 553 -27.22 -32.72 9.82
N GLN A 554 -27.22 -31.67 10.63
CA GLN A 554 -28.39 -31.14 11.33
C GLN A 554 -29.41 -30.56 10.37
N VAL A 555 -29.00 -29.77 9.38
CA VAL A 555 -29.94 -29.22 8.39
C VAL A 555 -30.50 -30.33 7.50
N LYS A 556 -29.69 -31.36 7.18
CA LYS A 556 -30.14 -32.53 6.41
C LYS A 556 -31.24 -33.31 7.13
N THR A 557 -31.29 -33.35 8.48
CA THR A 557 -32.35 -34.06 9.20
C THR A 557 -33.73 -33.41 9.07
N TYR A 558 -33.79 -32.10 8.79
CA TYR A 558 -35.06 -31.41 8.54
C TYR A 558 -35.64 -31.71 7.14
N PHE A 559 -34.81 -32.21 6.21
CA PHE A 559 -35.18 -32.45 4.80
C PHE A 559 -34.90 -33.90 4.35
N LEU A 560 -35.22 -34.88 5.20
CA LEU A 560 -34.95 -36.30 4.95
C LEU A 560 -35.59 -36.84 3.66
N ASP A 561 -36.73 -36.28 3.25
CA ASP A 561 -37.53 -36.80 2.13
C ASP A 561 -37.09 -36.28 0.75
N SER A 562 -36.34 -35.16 0.68
CA SER A 562 -35.95 -34.57 -0.60
C SER A 562 -34.72 -33.67 -0.52
N GLU A 563 -33.60 -34.13 -1.07
CA GLU A 563 -32.39 -33.32 -1.25
C GLU A 563 -32.63 -32.10 -2.16
N THR A 564 -33.56 -32.21 -3.12
CA THR A 564 -33.89 -31.08 -4.00
C THR A 564 -34.54 -29.93 -3.24
N GLN A 565 -35.36 -30.22 -2.24
CA GLN A 565 -35.98 -29.20 -1.40
C GLN A 565 -34.95 -28.52 -0.51
N LEU A 566 -33.99 -29.28 0.04
CA LEU A 566 -32.87 -28.73 0.80
C LEU A 566 -32.08 -27.72 -0.04
N ILE A 567 -31.67 -28.10 -1.26
CA ILE A 567 -30.92 -27.21 -2.15
C ILE A 567 -31.72 -25.95 -2.49
N LEU A 568 -33.01 -26.08 -2.82
CA LEU A 568 -33.87 -24.94 -3.12
C LEU A 568 -34.00 -23.97 -1.94
N TRP A 569 -34.15 -24.49 -0.72
CA TRP A 569 -34.18 -23.66 0.50
C TRP A 569 -32.84 -22.99 0.78
N THR A 570 -31.73 -23.70 0.64
CA THR A 570 -30.39 -23.12 0.80
C THR A 570 -30.16 -21.98 -0.19
N VAL A 571 -30.50 -22.17 -1.47
CA VAL A 571 -30.39 -21.13 -2.50
C VAL A 571 -31.34 -19.96 -2.21
N ALA A 572 -32.56 -20.22 -1.75
CA ALA A 572 -33.50 -19.16 -1.39
C ALA A 572 -32.97 -18.29 -0.24
N VAL A 573 -32.42 -18.91 0.82
CA VAL A 573 -31.79 -18.19 1.94
C VAL A 573 -30.59 -17.38 1.46
N GLU A 574 -29.75 -17.97 0.60
CA GLU A 574 -28.60 -17.29 0.00
C GLU A 574 -29.01 -16.04 -0.78
N HIS A 575 -30.04 -16.12 -1.64
CA HIS A 575 -30.57 -14.97 -2.37
C HIS A 575 -31.16 -13.90 -1.43
N VAL A 576 -31.83 -14.29 -0.34
CA VAL A 576 -32.34 -13.35 0.66
C VAL A 576 -31.20 -12.62 1.36
N LEU A 577 -30.14 -13.32 1.75
CA LEU A 577 -28.96 -12.72 2.38
C LEU A 577 -28.20 -11.81 1.42
N LEU A 578 -28.05 -12.19 0.15
CA LEU A 578 -27.47 -11.32 -0.87
C LEU A 578 -28.33 -10.09 -1.13
N ALA A 579 -29.65 -10.24 -1.27
CA ALA A 579 -30.56 -9.11 -1.42
C ALA A 579 -30.46 -8.16 -0.23
N PHE A 580 -30.47 -8.70 0.99
CA PHE A 580 -30.30 -7.90 2.22
C PHE A 580 -28.95 -7.18 2.24
N LYS A 581 -27.86 -7.86 1.85
CA LYS A 581 -26.53 -7.26 1.70
C LYS A 581 -26.56 -6.08 0.73
N PHE A 582 -27.10 -6.25 -0.48
CA PHE A 582 -27.18 -5.17 -1.47
C PHE A 582 -28.08 -4.01 -1.01
N ILE A 583 -29.16 -4.30 -0.27
CA ILE A 583 -29.99 -3.28 0.36
C ILE A 583 -29.17 -2.49 1.40
N LEU A 584 -28.39 -3.15 2.26
CA LEU A 584 -27.53 -2.47 3.23
C LEU A 584 -26.50 -1.56 2.54
N THR A 585 -25.86 -2.04 1.46
CA THR A 585 -24.92 -1.22 0.68
C THR A 585 -25.58 -0.01 0.03
N PHE A 586 -26.88 -0.10 -0.30
CA PHE A 586 -27.63 1.02 -0.86
C PHE A 586 -28.10 2.00 0.23
N VAL A 587 -28.47 1.48 1.41
CA VAL A 587 -29.02 2.29 2.52
C VAL A 587 -27.94 3.08 3.23
N ILE A 588 -26.73 2.55 3.37
CA ILE A 588 -25.62 3.22 4.04
C ILE A 588 -24.88 4.10 3.01
N PRO A 589 -24.93 5.44 3.10
CA PRO A 589 -24.27 6.27 2.11
C PRO A 589 -22.76 6.33 2.36
N ASP A 590 -22.00 6.08 1.29
CA ASP A 590 -20.53 6.09 1.22
C ASP A 590 -19.89 7.38 1.78
N VAL A 591 -20.56 8.52 1.66
CA VAL A 591 -20.05 9.81 2.14
C VAL A 591 -20.98 10.36 3.24
N PRO A 592 -20.45 10.81 4.38
CA PRO A 592 -21.24 11.48 5.41
C PRO A 592 -22.01 12.71 4.90
N LYS A 593 -23.25 12.90 5.37
CA LYS A 593 -24.14 14.00 4.96
C LYS A 593 -23.50 15.39 5.08
N HIS A 594 -22.75 15.63 6.16
CA HIS A 594 -22.07 16.91 6.36
C HIS A 594 -20.97 17.18 5.33
N ILE A 595 -20.26 16.13 4.86
CA ILE A 595 -19.27 16.24 3.78
C ILE A 595 -19.96 16.40 2.44
N GLN A 596 -21.05 15.66 2.17
CA GLN A 596 -21.85 15.83 0.95
C GLN A 596 -22.30 17.29 0.77
N ILE A 597 -22.78 17.93 1.84
CA ILE A 597 -23.18 19.34 1.82
C ILE A 597 -21.99 20.26 1.50
N LYS A 598 -20.81 19.99 2.09
CA LYS A 598 -19.60 20.78 1.82
C LYS A 598 -19.12 20.63 0.37
N LEU A 599 -19.14 19.41 -0.18
CA LEU A 599 -18.81 19.14 -1.58
C LEU A 599 -19.81 19.81 -2.54
N ALA A 600 -21.12 19.70 -2.25
CA ALA A 600 -22.17 20.36 -3.04
C ALA A 600 -22.04 21.89 -3.01
N ARG A 601 -21.66 22.48 -1.86
CA ARG A 601 -21.37 23.91 -1.76
C ARG A 601 -20.17 24.29 -2.64
N LEU A 602 -19.08 23.52 -2.61
CA LEU A 602 -17.90 23.78 -3.43
C LEU A 602 -18.21 23.70 -4.93
N GLU A 603 -19.04 22.74 -5.35
CA GLU A 603 -19.52 22.63 -6.72
C GLU A 603 -20.39 23.82 -7.13
N PHE A 604 -21.31 24.23 -6.26
CA PHE A 604 -22.15 25.41 -6.48
C PHE A 604 -21.32 26.69 -6.65
N GLU A 605 -20.33 26.92 -5.79
CA GLU A 605 -19.42 28.07 -5.88
C GLU A 605 -18.60 28.05 -7.18
N SER A 606 -18.14 26.87 -7.61
CA SER A 606 -17.43 26.70 -8.88
C SER A 606 -18.31 27.04 -10.09
N LEU A 607 -19.57 26.61 -10.08
CA LEU A 607 -20.54 26.93 -11.12
C LEU A 607 -20.89 28.42 -11.13
N GLU A 608 -21.00 29.06 -9.97
CA GLU A 608 -21.23 30.51 -9.87
C GLU A 608 -20.05 31.31 -10.42
N ALA A 609 -18.82 30.90 -10.09
CA ALA A 609 -17.60 31.50 -10.62
C ALA A 609 -17.52 31.36 -12.15
N LEU A 610 -17.88 30.18 -12.69
CA LEU A 610 -17.96 29.96 -14.13
C LEU A 610 -19.01 30.88 -14.79
N LYS A 611 -20.20 31.01 -14.21
CA LYS A 611 -21.25 31.92 -14.72
C LYS A 611 -20.78 33.37 -14.74
N LYS A 612 -20.07 33.83 -13.70
CA LYS A 612 -19.50 35.18 -13.64
C LYS A 612 -18.45 35.39 -14.74
N LYS A 613 -17.55 34.41 -14.91
CA LYS A 613 -16.53 34.45 -15.96
C LYS A 613 -17.16 34.49 -17.35
N VAL A 614 -18.14 33.64 -17.64
CA VAL A 614 -18.84 33.61 -18.94
C VAL A 614 -19.60 34.90 -19.21
N LYS A 615 -20.12 35.61 -18.20
CA LYS A 615 -20.75 36.93 -18.38
C LYS A 615 -19.76 38.07 -18.67
N GLN A 616 -18.48 37.87 -18.38
CA GLN A 616 -17.42 38.86 -18.62
C GLN A 616 -16.81 38.75 -20.02
N TYR A 617 -17.02 37.62 -20.70
CA TYR A 617 -16.73 37.42 -22.11
C TYR A 617 -18.00 37.65 -22.94
#